data_AF-A0A0K8UZY0-F1
#
_entry.id   AF-A0A0K8UZY0-F1
#
_cell.length_a   1.000
_cell.length_b   1.000
_cell.length_c   1.000
_cell.angle_alpha   90.00
_cell.angle_beta   90.00
_cell.angle_gamma   90.00
#
_symmetry.space_group_name_H-M   'P 1'
#
loop_
_entity.id
_entity.type
_entity.pdbx_description
1 polymer ?
#
loop_
_entity_poly.entity_id
_entity_poly.type
_entity_poly.pdbx_seq_one_letter_code
_entity_poly.pdbx_strand_id
1 'polypeptide(L)'
;MANRPRVKYSPTSTNDDVRVRTELSNSRWAKIKKNCMSPWYKKVSVEPTMFLYMFAFMITSVVEQDFFVQKACRVNNNFTDEICSNIQSDENAIYKKQVQITTAKFHQIEAISAHVFPIVLALFIGSFSDRRGRKFPLLMGLTGKLIYSVMIVVNARMKTWPLEYVIYTATLPSALTGADVAIFASCFAYISDISTLKNRTLRVTILDVCYLTAMPTGVALGEILVKSVCRV
;
A
#
# COMPACT_ATOMS: atom_id res chain seq x y z
N MET A 1 -33.14 37.35 -18.33
CA MET A 1 -33.29 38.58 -17.51
C MET A 1 -33.83 38.17 -16.14
N ALA A 2 -32.96 38.03 -15.14
CA ALA A 2 -33.37 37.74 -13.76
C ALA A 2 -32.97 38.94 -12.88
N ASN A 3 -33.98 39.49 -12.24
CA ASN A 3 -34.03 40.79 -11.57
C ASN A 3 -33.12 40.81 -10.33
N ARG A 4 -32.06 41.63 -10.32
CA ARG A 4 -31.32 41.93 -9.07
C ARG A 4 -32.10 43.01 -8.31
N PRO A 5 -32.50 42.80 -7.04
CA PRO A 5 -33.06 43.89 -6.26
C PRO A 5 -31.98 44.94 -6.00
N ARG A 6 -32.26 46.17 -6.45
CA ARG A 6 -31.42 47.35 -6.24
C ARG A 6 -31.60 47.78 -4.78
N VAL A 7 -30.67 47.41 -3.91
CA VAL A 7 -30.64 47.89 -2.51
C VAL A 7 -30.40 49.40 -2.54
N LYS A 8 -31.40 50.18 -2.12
CA LYS A 8 -31.27 51.63 -1.93
C LYS A 8 -30.35 51.87 -0.72
N TYR A 9 -29.19 52.47 -0.95
CA TYR A 9 -28.31 52.93 0.14
C TYR A 9 -28.83 54.28 0.67
N SER A 10 -29.39 54.26 1.88
CA SER A 10 -29.64 55.45 2.70
C SER A 10 -28.45 55.65 3.66
N PRO A 11 -27.95 56.88 3.85
CA PRO A 11 -26.73 57.14 4.60
C PRO A 11 -27.01 57.21 6.10
N THR A 12 -27.39 56.09 6.68
CA THR A 12 -27.46 55.90 8.13
C THR A 12 -27.09 54.44 8.37
N SER A 13 -25.89 54.19 8.93
CA SER A 13 -25.53 52.95 9.67
C SER A 13 -24.11 52.39 9.42
N THR A 14 -23.07 53.18 9.71
CA THR A 14 -21.74 52.56 9.96
C THR A 14 -21.81 51.48 11.04
N ASN A 15 -22.72 51.60 12.02
CA ASN A 15 -22.93 50.58 13.06
C ASN A 15 -23.75 49.36 12.59
N ASP A 16 -24.74 49.50 11.71
CA ASP A 16 -25.54 48.34 11.25
C ASP A 16 -24.79 47.54 10.17
N ASP A 17 -24.01 48.18 9.29
CA ASP A 17 -23.13 47.47 8.35
C ASP A 17 -22.06 46.65 9.08
N VAL A 18 -21.51 47.17 10.20
CA VAL A 18 -20.57 46.44 11.07
C VAL A 18 -21.27 45.29 11.80
N ARG A 19 -22.51 45.49 12.26
CA ARG A 19 -23.31 44.44 12.92
C ARG A 19 -23.63 43.29 11.98
N VAL A 20 -24.07 43.58 10.76
CA VAL A 20 -24.38 42.59 9.71
C VAL A 20 -23.14 41.81 9.28
N ARG A 21 -21.97 42.47 9.14
CA ARG A 21 -20.69 41.78 8.87
C ARG A 21 -20.30 40.82 9.98
N THR A 22 -20.49 41.22 11.24
CA THR A 22 -20.14 40.41 12.41
C THR A 22 -21.05 39.18 12.53
N GLU A 23 -22.35 39.32 12.27
CA GLU A 23 -23.33 38.24 12.22
C GLU A 23 -23.02 37.21 11.10
N LEU A 24 -22.67 37.71 9.90
CA LEU A 24 -22.30 36.87 8.76
C LEU A 24 -20.95 36.15 8.98
N SER A 25 -20.01 36.80 9.66
CA SER A 25 -18.74 36.21 10.09
C SER A 25 -19.00 35.11 11.12
N ASN A 26 -19.75 35.40 12.19
CA ASN A 26 -20.05 34.46 13.27
C ASN A 26 -20.82 33.23 12.76
N SER A 27 -21.76 33.39 11.83
CA SER A 27 -22.46 32.26 11.21
C SER A 27 -21.52 31.41 10.33
N ARG A 28 -20.55 32.03 9.65
CA ARG A 28 -19.52 31.32 8.87
C ARG A 28 -18.55 30.56 9.78
N TRP A 29 -18.08 31.18 10.87
CA TRP A 29 -17.23 30.53 11.88
C TRP A 29 -17.95 29.40 12.62
N ALA A 30 -19.22 29.59 12.96
CA ALA A 30 -20.06 28.55 13.57
C ALA A 30 -20.25 27.36 12.60
N LYS A 31 -20.44 27.62 11.30
CA LYS A 31 -20.56 26.59 10.26
C LYS A 31 -19.25 25.83 10.02
N ILE A 32 -18.11 26.53 10.09
CA ILE A 32 -16.77 25.93 10.03
C ILE A 32 -16.51 25.06 11.26
N LYS A 33 -16.81 25.55 12.48
CA LYS A 33 -16.73 24.76 13.72
C LYS A 33 -17.62 23.52 13.68
N LYS A 34 -18.86 23.65 13.17
CA LYS A 34 -19.80 22.52 13.02
C LYS A 34 -19.32 21.48 11.99
N ASN A 35 -18.70 21.91 10.89
CA ASN A 35 -18.11 20.99 9.91
C ASN A 35 -16.84 20.32 10.43
N CYS A 36 -16.01 21.04 11.19
CA CYS A 36 -14.82 20.52 11.86
C CYS A 36 -15.17 19.51 12.98
N MET A 37 -16.27 19.76 13.70
CA MET A 37 -16.81 18.85 14.73
C MET A 37 -17.82 17.81 14.18
N SER A 38 -18.08 17.77 12.88
CA SER A 38 -18.77 16.62 12.29
C SER A 38 -17.89 15.40 12.49
N PRO A 39 -18.44 14.20 12.79
CA PRO A 39 -17.64 13.03 13.08
C PRO A 39 -16.86 12.61 11.83
N TRP A 40 -15.65 13.16 11.67
CA TRP A 40 -14.74 12.93 10.56
C TRP A 40 -14.37 11.44 10.46
N TYR A 41 -14.32 10.75 11.60
CA TYR A 41 -14.13 9.30 11.69
C TYR A 41 -15.25 8.49 11.01
N LYS A 42 -16.50 9.00 10.89
CA LYS A 42 -17.56 8.33 10.12
C LYS A 42 -17.35 8.42 8.61
N LYS A 43 -16.48 9.33 8.16
CA LYS A 43 -16.10 9.48 6.76
C LYS A 43 -14.84 8.69 6.41
N VAL A 44 -14.08 8.25 7.40
CA VAL A 44 -12.90 7.39 7.24
C VAL A 44 -13.39 5.97 7.01
N SER A 45 -12.95 5.35 5.91
CA SER A 45 -13.37 3.99 5.55
C SER A 45 -12.17 3.08 5.35
N VAL A 46 -11.82 2.76 4.10
CA VAL A 46 -10.69 1.85 3.79
C VAL A 46 -9.32 2.53 3.76
N GLU A 47 -9.28 3.87 3.81
CA GLU A 47 -8.06 4.67 3.66
C GLU A 47 -6.96 4.32 4.71
N PRO A 48 -7.24 4.24 6.04
CA PRO A 48 -6.20 3.93 7.03
C PRO A 48 -5.77 2.46 7.01
N THR A 49 -6.71 1.56 6.73
CA THR A 49 -6.40 0.12 6.60
C THR A 49 -5.46 -0.10 5.42
N MET A 50 -5.69 0.62 4.32
CA MET A 50 -4.82 0.56 3.14
C MET A 50 -3.42 1.11 3.44
N PHE A 51 -3.34 2.22 4.15
CA PHE A 51 -2.07 2.79 4.61
C PHE A 51 -1.29 1.78 5.46
N LEU A 52 -1.93 1.21 6.49
CA LEU A 52 -1.28 0.25 7.40
C LEU A 52 -0.85 -1.03 6.67
N TYR A 53 -1.69 -1.54 5.78
CA TYR A 53 -1.36 -2.70 4.94
C TYR A 53 -0.12 -2.42 4.10
N MET A 54 -0.10 -1.30 3.37
CA MET A 54 0.99 -0.97 2.48
C MET A 54 2.28 -0.65 3.21
N PHE A 55 2.17 0.01 4.35
CA PHE A 55 3.28 0.30 5.24
C PHE A 55 3.94 -0.99 5.75
N ALA A 56 3.13 -1.95 6.24
CA ALA A 56 3.62 -3.25 6.68
C ALA A 56 4.21 -4.06 5.52
N PHE A 57 3.58 -4.02 4.34
CA PHE A 57 4.08 -4.70 3.15
C PHE A 57 5.44 -4.15 2.72
N MET A 58 5.62 -2.82 2.71
CA MET A 58 6.92 -2.23 2.37
C MET A 58 8.01 -2.55 3.38
N ILE A 59 7.72 -2.51 4.69
CA ILE A 59 8.71 -2.92 5.71
C ILE A 59 9.16 -4.36 5.45
N THR A 60 8.20 -5.26 5.21
CA THR A 60 8.47 -6.68 4.98
C THR A 60 9.26 -6.88 3.68
N SER A 61 8.98 -6.10 2.63
CA SER A 61 9.70 -6.19 1.36
C SER A 61 11.20 -5.96 1.52
N VAL A 62 11.63 -5.03 2.39
CA VAL A 62 13.06 -4.77 2.63
C VAL A 62 13.72 -5.97 3.30
N VAL A 63 13.04 -6.60 4.26
CA VAL A 63 13.53 -7.81 4.95
C VAL A 63 13.59 -9.00 3.99
N GLU A 64 12.59 -9.16 3.12
CA GLU A 64 12.56 -10.22 2.10
C GLU A 64 13.71 -10.06 1.10
N GLN A 65 14.02 -8.83 0.67
CA GLN A 65 15.14 -8.56 -0.24
C GLN A 65 16.48 -9.02 0.36
N ASP A 66 16.75 -8.68 1.63
CA ASP A 66 17.97 -9.12 2.30
C ASP A 66 18.01 -10.65 2.47
N PHE A 67 16.87 -11.25 2.84
CA PHE A 67 16.73 -12.69 2.94
C PHE A 67 17.04 -13.42 1.61
N PHE A 68 16.53 -12.92 0.49
CA PHE A 68 16.79 -13.52 -0.82
C PHE A 68 18.26 -13.40 -1.24
N VAL A 69 18.92 -12.28 -0.94
CA VAL A 69 20.37 -12.11 -1.19
C VAL A 69 21.18 -13.10 -0.36
N GLN A 70 20.92 -13.20 0.95
CA GLN A 70 21.60 -14.13 1.85
C GLN A 70 21.40 -15.59 1.42
N LYS A 71 20.18 -15.95 1.00
CA LYS A 71 19.85 -17.30 0.55
C LYS A 71 20.47 -17.62 -0.81
N ALA A 72 20.47 -16.69 -1.75
CA ALA A 72 21.18 -16.84 -3.03
C ALA A 72 22.70 -16.99 -2.86
N CYS A 73 23.28 -16.32 -1.87
CA CYS A 73 24.71 -16.44 -1.56
C CYS A 73 25.07 -17.84 -1.02
N ARG A 74 24.35 -18.29 0.00
CA ARG A 74 24.66 -19.55 0.71
C ARG A 74 24.23 -20.80 -0.04
N VAL A 75 23.05 -20.81 -0.66
CA VAL A 75 22.45 -22.02 -1.23
C VAL A 75 22.70 -22.13 -2.73
N ASN A 76 22.42 -21.06 -3.49
CA ASN A 76 22.49 -21.11 -4.95
C ASN A 76 23.92 -21.00 -5.47
N ASN A 77 24.74 -20.12 -4.87
CA ASN A 77 26.15 -19.95 -5.26
C ASN A 77 27.14 -20.72 -4.37
N ASN A 78 26.66 -21.32 -3.26
CA ASN A 78 27.44 -22.14 -2.35
C ASN A 78 28.75 -21.47 -1.85
N PHE A 79 28.69 -20.17 -1.55
CA PHE A 79 29.82 -19.44 -0.98
C PHE A 79 29.95 -19.69 0.52
N THR A 80 31.17 -19.46 1.06
CA THR A 80 31.43 -19.60 2.49
C THR A 80 30.65 -18.56 3.30
N ASP A 81 30.29 -18.93 4.53
CA ASP A 81 29.51 -18.07 5.42
C ASP A 81 30.19 -16.72 5.71
N GLU A 82 31.52 -16.67 5.68
CA GLU A 82 32.34 -15.45 5.85
C GLU A 82 32.18 -14.45 4.69
N ILE A 83 32.04 -14.95 3.45
CA ILE A 83 31.81 -14.10 2.28
C ILE A 83 30.38 -13.57 2.30
N CYS A 84 29.40 -14.42 2.66
CA CYS A 84 27.99 -14.05 2.69
C CYS A 84 27.64 -13.08 3.84
N SER A 85 28.31 -13.17 4.98
CA SER A 85 28.12 -12.22 6.09
C SER A 85 28.68 -10.83 5.74
N ASN A 86 29.80 -10.76 5.01
CA ASN A 86 30.43 -9.50 4.61
C ASN A 86 30.26 -9.19 3.11
N ILE A 87 29.11 -9.56 2.52
CA ILE A 87 28.89 -9.42 1.08
C ILE A 87 28.78 -7.96 0.62
N GLN A 88 28.58 -7.03 1.55
CA GLN A 88 28.52 -5.60 1.25
C GLN A 88 29.90 -4.92 1.19
N SER A 89 30.98 -5.60 1.62
CA SER A 89 32.35 -5.08 1.55
C SER A 89 32.85 -4.98 0.11
N ASP A 90 33.68 -3.96 -0.16
CA ASP A 90 34.32 -3.75 -1.45
C ASP A 90 35.28 -4.89 -1.84
N GLU A 91 35.85 -5.58 -0.85
CA GLU A 91 36.70 -6.76 -1.06
C GLU A 91 35.93 -7.92 -1.73
N ASN A 92 34.62 -8.00 -1.48
CA ASN A 92 33.74 -9.04 -2.00
C ASN A 92 32.95 -8.60 -3.24
N ALA A 93 33.37 -7.52 -3.93
CA ALA A 93 32.64 -6.96 -5.07
C ALA A 93 32.32 -7.97 -6.19
N ILE A 94 33.22 -8.92 -6.45
CA ILE A 94 33.02 -9.97 -7.46
C ILE A 94 31.89 -10.92 -7.04
N TYR A 95 31.90 -11.40 -5.79
CA TYR A 95 30.86 -12.28 -5.24
C TYR A 95 29.51 -11.55 -5.13
N LYS A 96 29.53 -10.28 -4.68
CA LYS A 96 28.35 -9.42 -4.64
C LYS A 96 27.68 -9.32 -6.02
N LYS A 97 28.46 -9.12 -7.08
CA LYS A 97 27.93 -9.06 -8.45
C LYS A 97 27.28 -10.39 -8.88
N GLN A 98 27.88 -11.53 -8.55
CA GLN A 98 27.32 -12.85 -8.88
C GLN A 98 26.01 -13.14 -8.14
N VAL A 99 25.96 -12.81 -6.84
CA VAL A 99 24.74 -12.95 -6.04
C VAL A 99 23.65 -12.01 -6.56
N GLN A 100 23.98 -10.75 -6.85
CA GLN A 100 23.03 -9.79 -7.43
C GLN A 100 22.45 -10.26 -8.76
N ILE A 101 23.26 -10.87 -9.65
CA ILE A 101 22.75 -11.45 -10.91
C ILE A 101 21.78 -12.59 -10.62
N THR A 102 22.11 -13.45 -9.66
CA THR A 102 21.25 -14.59 -9.27
C THR A 102 19.92 -14.10 -8.68
N THR A 103 19.97 -13.17 -7.73
CA THR A 103 18.79 -12.57 -7.10
C THR A 103 17.95 -11.77 -8.10
N ALA A 104 18.58 -11.05 -9.04
CA ALA A 104 17.86 -10.32 -10.09
C ALA A 104 17.11 -11.26 -11.04
N LYS A 105 17.72 -12.37 -11.46
CA LYS A 105 17.05 -13.40 -12.27
C LYS A 105 15.88 -14.02 -11.52
N PHE A 106 16.06 -14.31 -10.23
CA PHE A 106 14.99 -14.80 -9.37
C PHE A 106 13.83 -13.80 -9.31
N HIS A 107 14.09 -12.52 -9.03
CA HIS A 107 13.05 -11.49 -8.98
C HIS A 107 12.29 -11.33 -10.29
N GLN A 108 12.97 -11.47 -11.44
CA GLN A 108 12.28 -11.41 -12.73
C GLN A 108 11.26 -12.55 -12.87
N ILE A 109 11.65 -13.79 -12.57
CA ILE A 109 10.77 -14.95 -12.67
C ILE A 109 9.66 -14.87 -11.61
N GLU A 110 10.01 -14.46 -10.39
CA GLU A 110 9.08 -14.29 -9.27
C GLU A 110 8.02 -13.24 -9.61
N ALA A 111 8.40 -12.05 -10.10
CA ALA A 111 7.46 -11.01 -10.51
C ALA A 111 6.52 -11.46 -11.64
N ILE A 112 7.03 -12.20 -12.64
CA ILE A 112 6.21 -12.78 -13.70
C ILE A 112 5.19 -13.75 -13.08
N SER A 113 5.64 -14.67 -12.23
CA SER A 113 4.76 -15.65 -11.58
C SER A 113 3.74 -14.99 -10.64
N ALA A 114 4.13 -13.94 -9.94
CA ALA A 114 3.28 -13.20 -9.02
C ALA A 114 2.17 -12.43 -9.72
N HIS A 115 2.36 -12.00 -10.97
CA HIS A 115 1.39 -11.16 -11.69
C HIS A 115 0.62 -11.86 -12.82
N VAL A 116 1.21 -12.86 -13.49
CA VAL A 116 0.55 -13.57 -14.60
C VAL A 116 -0.78 -14.20 -14.15
N PHE A 117 -0.79 -14.90 -13.01
CA PHE A 117 -2.01 -15.55 -12.52
C PHE A 117 -3.07 -14.52 -12.03
N PRO A 118 -2.73 -13.51 -11.21
CA PRO A 118 -3.70 -12.49 -10.82
C PRO A 118 -4.27 -11.69 -11.98
N ILE A 119 -3.53 -11.43 -13.06
CA ILE A 119 -4.08 -10.72 -14.23
C ILE A 119 -5.24 -11.50 -14.86
N VAL A 120 -5.05 -12.80 -15.08
CA VAL A 120 -6.11 -13.66 -15.60
C VAL A 120 -7.26 -13.75 -14.60
N LEU A 121 -6.95 -13.93 -13.32
CA LEU A 121 -7.94 -14.02 -12.26
C LEU A 121 -8.74 -12.72 -12.06
N ALA A 122 -8.10 -11.56 -12.26
CA ALA A 122 -8.72 -10.25 -12.10
C ALA A 122 -9.90 -10.02 -13.07
N LEU A 123 -9.83 -10.58 -14.28
CA LEU A 123 -10.95 -10.54 -15.24
C LEU A 123 -12.19 -11.26 -14.68
N PHE A 124 -11.99 -12.42 -14.05
CA PHE A 124 -13.06 -13.17 -13.42
C PHE A 124 -13.53 -12.53 -12.11
N ILE A 125 -12.59 -12.10 -11.26
CA ILE A 125 -12.87 -11.45 -9.97
C ILE A 125 -13.66 -10.16 -10.17
N GLY A 126 -13.34 -9.35 -11.19
CA GLY A 126 -14.10 -8.14 -11.52
C GLY A 126 -15.58 -8.45 -11.73
N SER A 127 -15.87 -9.38 -12.65
CA SER A 127 -17.24 -9.80 -12.95
C SER A 127 -17.97 -10.44 -11.75
N PHE A 128 -17.24 -11.14 -10.89
CA PHE A 128 -17.77 -11.77 -9.69
C PHE A 128 -18.07 -10.76 -8.58
N SER A 129 -17.17 -9.79 -8.38
CA SER A 129 -17.26 -8.72 -7.39
C SER A 129 -18.52 -7.88 -7.60
N ASP A 130 -18.86 -7.60 -8.85
CA ASP A 130 -20.06 -6.84 -9.22
C ASP A 130 -21.36 -7.58 -8.86
N ARG A 131 -21.36 -8.92 -8.83
CA ARG A 131 -22.56 -9.73 -8.54
C ARG A 131 -22.69 -10.15 -7.08
N ARG A 132 -21.59 -10.52 -6.42
CA ARG A 132 -21.59 -11.12 -5.06
C ARG A 132 -21.01 -10.19 -3.99
N GLY A 133 -20.68 -8.95 -4.38
CA GLY A 133 -20.16 -7.92 -3.48
C GLY A 133 -18.64 -7.97 -3.32
N ARG A 134 -18.11 -6.90 -2.72
CA ARG A 134 -16.67 -6.57 -2.77
C ARG A 134 -15.83 -7.12 -1.62
N LYS A 135 -16.49 -7.67 -0.60
CA LYS A 135 -15.81 -8.23 0.59
C LYS A 135 -15.11 -9.55 0.29
N PHE A 136 -15.67 -10.37 -0.59
CA PHE A 136 -15.13 -11.70 -0.88
C PHE A 136 -13.78 -11.64 -1.62
N PRO A 137 -13.62 -10.85 -2.71
CA PRO A 137 -12.32 -10.69 -3.35
C PRO A 137 -11.25 -10.09 -2.42
N LEU A 138 -11.64 -9.15 -1.54
CA LEU A 138 -10.74 -8.58 -0.54
C LEU A 138 -10.22 -9.63 0.44
N LEU A 139 -11.12 -10.45 1.00
CA LEU A 139 -10.74 -11.54 1.92
C LEU A 139 -9.86 -12.58 1.23
N MET A 140 -10.18 -12.95 0.00
CA MET A 140 -9.40 -13.89 -0.81
C MET A 140 -7.95 -13.40 -1.02
N GLY A 141 -7.77 -12.12 -1.36
CA GLY A 141 -6.44 -11.52 -1.49
C GLY A 141 -5.66 -11.49 -0.17
N LEU A 142 -6.31 -11.10 0.93
CA LEU A 142 -5.70 -11.10 2.27
C LEU A 142 -5.27 -12.50 2.73
N THR A 143 -6.09 -13.53 2.48
CA THR A 143 -5.72 -14.92 2.77
C THR A 143 -4.51 -15.37 1.96
N GLY A 144 -4.43 -15.01 0.68
CA GLY A 144 -3.23 -15.29 -0.14
C GLY A 144 -1.97 -14.66 0.42
N LYS A 145 -2.05 -13.40 0.86
CA LYS A 145 -0.90 -12.71 1.46
C LYS A 145 -0.49 -13.30 2.81
N LEU A 146 -1.45 -13.78 3.59
CA LEU A 146 -1.17 -14.51 4.83
C LEU A 146 -0.45 -15.83 4.52
N ILE A 147 -0.90 -16.59 3.53
CA ILE A 147 -0.23 -17.82 3.07
C ILE A 147 1.21 -17.50 2.62
N TYR A 148 1.38 -16.44 1.82
CA TYR A 148 2.72 -15.99 1.38
C TYR A 148 3.63 -15.71 2.57
N SER A 149 3.19 -14.90 3.54
CA SER A 149 3.98 -14.55 4.72
C SER A 149 4.38 -15.77 5.55
N VAL A 150 3.44 -16.71 5.79
CA VAL A 150 3.73 -17.95 6.51
C VAL A 150 4.76 -18.80 5.76
N MET A 151 4.61 -18.92 4.44
CA MET A 151 5.51 -19.73 3.62
C MET A 151 6.90 -19.13 3.48
N ILE A 152 7.04 -17.80 3.50
CA ILE A 152 8.35 -17.13 3.59
C ILE A 152 9.04 -17.49 4.91
N VAL A 153 8.33 -17.46 6.04
CA VAL A 153 8.90 -17.85 7.34
C VAL A 153 9.34 -19.32 7.34
N VAL A 154 8.55 -20.22 6.75
CA VAL A 154 8.92 -21.64 6.58
C VAL A 154 10.19 -21.77 5.73
N ASN A 155 10.27 -21.05 4.61
CA ASN A 155 11.46 -21.02 3.75
C ASN A 155 12.68 -20.43 4.47
N ALA A 156 12.48 -19.48 5.39
CA ALA A 156 13.56 -18.91 6.18
C ALA A 156 14.11 -19.92 7.21
N ARG A 157 13.28 -20.84 7.72
CA ARG A 157 13.75 -21.93 8.60
C ARG A 157 14.44 -23.05 7.84
N MET A 158 14.03 -23.33 6.60
CA MET A 158 14.63 -24.36 5.75
C MET A 158 15.88 -23.85 5.03
N LYS A 159 17.03 -24.02 5.67
CA LYS A 159 18.34 -23.56 5.14
C LYS A 159 18.81 -24.28 3.87
N THR A 160 18.32 -25.48 3.60
CA THR A 160 18.75 -26.32 2.46
C THR A 160 17.96 -26.07 1.18
N TRP A 161 16.80 -25.41 1.28
CA TRP A 161 15.96 -25.20 0.10
C TRP A 161 16.55 -24.08 -0.77
N PRO A 162 16.63 -24.26 -2.09
CA PRO A 162 17.12 -23.22 -2.98
C PRO A 162 16.11 -22.08 -3.08
N LEU A 163 16.57 -20.90 -3.53
CA LEU A 163 15.76 -19.69 -3.57
C LEU A 163 14.50 -19.86 -4.44
N GLU A 164 14.59 -20.62 -5.52
CA GLU A 164 13.52 -20.89 -6.48
C GLU A 164 12.30 -21.57 -5.83
N TYR A 165 12.47 -22.27 -4.71
CA TYR A 165 11.36 -22.92 -4.00
C TYR A 165 10.37 -21.92 -3.41
N VAL A 166 10.79 -20.68 -3.17
CA VAL A 166 9.90 -19.60 -2.72
C VAL A 166 8.80 -19.35 -3.76
N ILE A 167 9.11 -19.47 -5.05
CA ILE A 167 8.12 -19.27 -6.12
C ILE A 167 7.02 -20.32 -6.01
N TYR A 168 7.38 -21.60 -5.84
CA TYR A 168 6.42 -22.69 -5.78
C TYR A 168 5.62 -22.72 -4.47
N THR A 169 6.27 -22.39 -3.35
CA THR A 169 5.68 -22.56 -2.01
C THR A 169 4.95 -21.31 -1.53
N ALA A 170 5.41 -20.11 -1.87
CA ALA A 170 4.83 -18.86 -1.40
C ALA A 170 4.14 -18.09 -2.54
N THR A 171 4.86 -17.82 -3.63
CA THR A 171 4.37 -16.92 -4.69
C THR A 171 3.18 -17.52 -5.45
N LEU A 172 3.27 -18.75 -5.93
CA LEU A 172 2.18 -19.39 -6.69
C LEU A 172 0.88 -19.54 -5.89
N PRO A 173 0.87 -20.10 -4.65
CA PRO A 173 -0.36 -20.21 -3.87
C PRO A 173 -1.00 -18.85 -3.57
N SER A 174 -0.19 -17.82 -3.32
CA SER A 174 -0.67 -16.45 -3.13
C SER A 174 -1.24 -15.84 -4.41
N ALA A 175 -0.53 -16.01 -5.53
CA ALA A 175 -0.93 -15.51 -6.85
C ALA A 175 -2.28 -16.09 -7.31
N LEU A 176 -2.56 -17.36 -6.99
CA LEU A 176 -3.84 -18.01 -7.30
C LEU A 176 -5.04 -17.41 -6.57
N THR A 177 -4.85 -16.67 -5.47
CA THR A 177 -5.93 -15.96 -4.78
C THR A 177 -6.10 -14.51 -5.26
N GLY A 178 -5.28 -14.07 -6.21
CA GLY A 178 -5.26 -12.70 -6.73
C GLY A 178 -4.44 -11.72 -5.89
N ALA A 179 -3.96 -12.14 -4.71
CA ALA A 179 -3.04 -11.41 -3.83
C ALA A 179 -3.29 -9.89 -3.79
N ASP A 180 -2.25 -9.10 -4.10
CA ASP A 180 -2.31 -7.65 -4.06
C ASP A 180 -3.32 -7.08 -5.06
N VAL A 181 -3.41 -7.64 -6.27
CA VAL A 181 -4.34 -7.17 -7.32
C VAL A 181 -5.78 -7.22 -6.84
N ALA A 182 -6.18 -8.31 -6.18
CA ALA A 182 -7.52 -8.45 -5.62
C ALA A 182 -7.79 -7.45 -4.48
N ILE A 183 -6.80 -7.20 -3.61
CA ILE A 183 -6.90 -6.23 -2.51
C ILE A 183 -7.09 -4.82 -3.07
N PHE A 184 -6.20 -4.39 -3.97
CA PHE A 184 -6.26 -3.06 -4.59
C PHE A 184 -7.55 -2.85 -5.37
N ALA A 185 -7.90 -3.77 -6.26
CA ALA A 185 -9.11 -3.67 -7.06
C ALA A 185 -10.36 -3.56 -6.16
N SER A 186 -10.43 -4.35 -5.10
CA SER A 186 -11.55 -4.31 -4.15
C SER A 186 -11.62 -2.98 -3.39
N CYS A 187 -10.50 -2.43 -2.95
CA CYS A 187 -10.44 -1.15 -2.24
C CYS A 187 -10.85 0.03 -3.14
N PHE A 188 -10.29 0.12 -4.35
CA PHE A 188 -10.62 1.17 -5.31
C PHE A 188 -12.07 1.08 -5.77
N ALA A 189 -12.54 -0.13 -6.02
CA ALA A 189 -13.94 -0.36 -6.31
C ALA A 189 -14.76 0.13 -5.11
N TYR A 190 -14.52 -0.37 -3.89
CA TYR A 190 -15.32 -0.07 -2.71
C TYR A 190 -15.45 1.44 -2.44
N ILE A 191 -14.36 2.22 -2.57
CA ILE A 191 -14.42 3.68 -2.49
C ILE A 191 -15.35 4.27 -3.55
N SER A 192 -15.33 3.74 -4.76
CA SER A 192 -16.17 4.19 -5.85
C SER A 192 -17.67 3.95 -5.58
N ASP A 193 -18.05 2.94 -4.80
CA ASP A 193 -19.45 2.68 -4.43
C ASP A 193 -19.95 3.60 -3.33
N ILE A 194 -19.13 3.84 -2.30
CA ILE A 194 -19.55 4.67 -1.16
C ILE A 194 -19.44 6.17 -1.45
N SER A 195 -18.87 6.55 -2.59
CA SER A 195 -18.67 7.93 -3.00
C SER A 195 -19.72 8.41 -4.00
N THR A 196 -20.09 9.69 -3.89
CA THR A 196 -20.97 10.36 -4.85
C THR A 196 -20.17 10.79 -6.09
N LEU A 197 -20.84 10.94 -7.25
CA LEU A 197 -20.19 11.35 -8.51
C LEU A 197 -19.31 12.61 -8.37
N LYS A 198 -19.75 13.58 -7.56
CA LYS A 198 -19.01 14.84 -7.32
C LYS A 198 -17.74 14.66 -6.48
N ASN A 199 -17.73 13.69 -5.56
CA ASN A 199 -16.65 13.50 -4.58
C ASN A 199 -15.79 12.25 -4.86
N ARG A 200 -16.17 11.42 -5.84
CA ARG A 200 -15.50 10.15 -6.17
C ARG A 200 -14.02 10.36 -6.47
N THR A 201 -13.70 11.30 -7.34
CA THR A 201 -12.31 11.61 -7.70
C THR A 201 -11.50 12.00 -6.47
N LEU A 202 -12.01 12.91 -5.62
CA LEU A 202 -11.32 13.32 -4.40
C LEU A 202 -11.07 12.16 -3.44
N ARG A 203 -12.04 11.26 -3.26
CA ARG A 203 -11.87 10.09 -2.39
C ARG A 203 -10.84 9.10 -2.92
N VAL A 204 -10.84 8.86 -4.23
CA VAL A 204 -9.83 8.01 -4.88
C VAL A 204 -8.45 8.64 -4.73
N THR A 205 -8.32 9.95 -4.94
CA THR A 205 -7.04 10.66 -4.74
C THR A 205 -6.56 10.59 -3.29
N ILE A 206 -7.44 10.71 -2.30
CA ILE A 206 -7.05 10.56 -0.88
C ILE A 206 -6.52 9.15 -0.61
N LEU A 207 -7.19 8.11 -1.13
CA LEU A 207 -6.71 6.74 -1.02
C LEU A 207 -5.34 6.55 -1.67
N ASP A 208 -5.15 7.13 -2.85
CA ASP A 208 -3.89 7.06 -3.58
C ASP A 208 -2.75 7.76 -2.84
N VAL A 209 -3.01 8.92 -2.23
CA VAL A 209 -2.03 9.61 -1.36
C VAL A 209 -1.69 8.75 -0.13
N CYS A 210 -2.69 8.15 0.52
CA CYS A 210 -2.43 7.23 1.64
C CYS A 210 -1.56 6.04 1.20
N TYR A 211 -1.85 5.46 0.03
CA TYR A 211 -1.09 4.36 -0.54
C TYR A 211 0.37 4.77 -0.84
N LEU A 212 0.57 5.87 -1.58
CA LEU A 212 1.89 6.33 -2.01
C LEU A 212 2.75 6.85 -0.86
N THR A 213 2.16 7.42 0.19
CA THR A 213 2.92 7.90 1.37
C THR A 213 3.37 6.74 2.27
N ALA A 214 2.62 5.64 2.31
CA ALA A 214 3.02 4.43 3.03
C ALA A 214 4.27 3.78 2.42
N MET A 215 4.49 3.96 1.11
CA MET A 215 5.61 3.33 0.41
C MET A 215 7.00 3.75 0.92
N PRO A 216 7.39 5.03 0.83
CA PRO A 216 8.71 5.47 1.29
C PRO A 216 8.87 5.37 2.81
N THR A 217 7.79 5.58 3.57
CA THR A 217 7.83 5.49 5.03
C THR A 217 8.07 4.07 5.52
N GLY A 218 7.45 3.07 4.87
CA GLY A 218 7.69 1.67 5.16
C GLY A 218 9.09 1.21 4.78
N VAL A 219 9.60 1.61 3.60
CA VAL A 219 10.98 1.28 3.18
C VAL A 219 12.01 1.87 4.13
N ALA A 220 11.87 3.15 4.50
CA ALA A 220 12.79 3.81 5.42
C ALA A 220 12.88 3.09 6.78
N LEU A 221 11.74 2.67 7.33
CA LEU A 221 11.72 1.89 8.57
C LEU A 221 12.25 0.47 8.40
N GLY A 222 11.93 -0.19 7.29
CA GLY A 222 12.49 -1.50 6.95
C GLY A 222 14.01 -1.48 6.88
N GLU A 223 14.58 -0.45 6.27
CA GLU A 223 16.04 -0.27 6.18
C GLU A 223 16.68 -0.08 7.56
N ILE A 224 16.06 0.72 8.43
CA ILE A 224 16.53 0.90 9.82
C ILE A 224 16.49 -0.43 10.59
N LEU A 225 15.45 -1.23 10.42
CA LEU A 225 15.31 -2.54 11.05
C LEU A 225 16.38 -3.53 10.58
N VAL A 226 16.62 -3.62 9.27
CA VAL A 226 17.68 -4.50 8.74
C VAL A 226 19.05 -4.05 9.23
N LYS A 227 19.32 -2.74 9.24
CA LYS A 227 20.59 -2.19 9.75
C LYS A 227 20.79 -2.42 11.25
N SER A 228 19.73 -2.41 12.06
CA SER A 228 19.87 -2.64 13.51
C SER A 228 20.06 -4.11 13.86
N VAL A 229 19.51 -5.04 13.06
CA VAL A 229 19.61 -6.48 13.30
C VAL A 229 20.87 -7.09 12.66
N CYS A 230 21.23 -6.69 11.44
CA CYS A 230 22.34 -7.29 10.69
C CYS A 230 23.71 -6.62 10.92
N ARG A 231 23.81 -5.56 11.75
CA ARG A 231 25.08 -4.92 12.13
C ARG A 231 25.61 -5.44 13.48
N VAL A 232 25.69 -6.77 13.62
CA VAL A 232 26.43 -7.46 14.68
C VAL A 232 27.44 -8.42 14.04
#